data_AF-A0A843EBJ0-F1
#
_entry.id   AF-A0A843EBJ0-F1
#
_cell.length_a   1.000
_cell.length_b   1.000
_cell.length_c   1.000
_cell.angle_alpha   90.00
_cell.angle_beta   90.00
_cell.angle_gamma   90.00
#
_symmetry.space_group_name_H-M   'P 1'
#
loop_
_entity.id
_entity.type
_entity.pdbx_description
1 polymer ?
#
loop_
_entity_poly.entity_id
_entity_poly.type
_entity_poly.pdbx_seq_one_letter_code
_entity_poly.pdbx_strand_id
1 'polypeptide(L)'
;AIIVIVMMPIYCAAVLKGGVNSLAVITGLDYNMMLLVLSIVVAIYVVYGGIIAVMYNDAMQAVIMLAGMFTIFAVTVGTLGWDAFQQLTDLTVAGAIQQTNVLPGSNGWTVFPTMFSPEWWTVVSTFILGVGIGALTQPQLAVRFMSSKDSKSLNKSMVIGCVFIFVIVGIAYTVGAMSNLYFFNEHGVNAIQWVTSGTDFIIPTFIMEIFHGFTFGDLFVSLFLISLISASVSTISALMHTIGAAGGYDLYSAIVSRRKGVEMDVKSLPVNRIVTMVMMVLVVVYCYLMPSDIIAKATSVFMGMTAAALLPAYVHALYSKNPNRGAAFNSVVAGSVVYLFWALFVNKGTSIFLPICKLLTGNQVLFDGTVMYVDAMIVALPVSAIVMAISLFIARKVASSTKVPVSE
;
A
#
# COMPACT_ATOMS: atom_id res chain seq x y z
N ALA A 1 3.78 9.52 -14.84
CA ALA A 1 4.87 10.33 -14.26
C ALA A 1 4.50 11.06 -12.96
N ILE A 2 3.74 12.17 -12.99
CA ILE A 2 3.57 13.05 -11.80
C ILE A 2 3.00 12.31 -10.58
N ILE A 3 1.87 11.61 -10.73
CA ILE A 3 1.24 10.85 -9.64
C ILE A 3 2.23 9.85 -9.03
N VAL A 4 2.98 9.15 -9.87
CA VAL A 4 3.99 8.17 -9.45
C VAL A 4 5.08 8.85 -8.62
N ILE A 5 5.65 9.94 -9.12
CA ILE A 5 6.76 10.66 -8.47
C ILE A 5 6.34 11.28 -7.13
N VAL A 6 5.09 11.75 -7.03
CA VAL A 6 4.60 12.41 -5.80
C VAL A 6 4.15 11.38 -4.76
N MET A 7 3.47 10.32 -5.19
CA MET A 7 2.75 9.43 -4.28
C MET A 7 3.47 8.12 -3.96
N MET A 8 4.22 7.56 -4.90
CA MET A 8 4.97 6.33 -4.60
C MET A 8 6.00 6.50 -3.49
N PRO A 9 6.72 7.64 -3.34
CA PRO A 9 7.63 7.82 -2.21
C PRO A 9 6.95 7.69 -0.85
N ILE A 10 5.67 8.09 -0.73
CA ILE A 10 4.89 7.92 0.51
C ILE A 10 4.70 6.42 0.80
N TYR A 11 4.26 5.66 -0.20
CA TYR A 11 4.11 4.21 -0.02
C TYR A 11 5.45 3.51 0.25
N CYS A 12 6.49 3.92 -0.47
CA CYS A 12 7.84 3.43 -0.30
C CYS A 12 8.36 3.67 1.14
N ALA A 13 8.09 4.86 1.70
CA ALA A 13 8.42 5.19 3.08
C ALA A 13 7.63 4.36 4.10
N ALA A 14 6.35 4.07 3.84
CA ALA A 14 5.55 3.20 4.69
C ALA A 14 6.13 1.77 4.74
N VAL A 15 6.50 1.21 3.58
CA VAL A 15 7.12 -0.12 3.50
C VAL A 15 8.49 -0.14 4.17
N LEU A 16 9.34 0.86 3.91
CA LEU A 16 10.65 0.99 4.56
C LEU A 16 10.49 1.09 6.07
N LYS A 17 9.55 1.90 6.56
CA LYS A 17 9.26 2.03 7.98
C LYS A 17 8.84 0.71 8.62
N GLY A 18 8.03 -0.10 7.94
CA GLY A 18 7.66 -1.44 8.43
C GLY A 18 8.85 -2.37 8.61
N GLY A 19 9.73 -2.40 7.62
CA GLY A 19 10.98 -3.18 7.71
C GLY A 19 11.87 -2.70 8.86
N VAL A 20 12.05 -1.39 9.00
CA VAL A 20 12.89 -0.77 10.04
C VAL A 20 12.31 -0.98 11.44
N ASN A 21 11.01 -0.75 11.64
CA ASN A 21 10.35 -0.95 12.94
C ASN A 21 10.57 -2.39 13.42
N SER A 22 10.36 -3.36 12.54
CA SER A 22 10.52 -4.77 12.86
C SER A 22 11.97 -5.12 13.17
N LEU A 23 12.90 -4.61 12.35
CA LEU A 23 14.33 -4.84 12.53
C LEU A 23 14.84 -4.21 13.85
N ALA A 24 14.39 -3.00 14.19
CA ALA A 24 14.74 -2.34 15.44
C ALA A 24 14.21 -3.11 16.66
N VAL A 25 12.96 -3.58 16.63
CA VAL A 25 12.38 -4.39 17.72
C VAL A 25 13.14 -5.70 17.91
N ILE A 26 13.37 -6.43 16.82
CA ILE A 26 13.95 -7.77 16.91
C ILE A 26 15.43 -7.73 17.31
N THR A 27 16.18 -6.74 16.82
CA THR A 27 17.62 -6.63 17.12
C THR A 27 17.93 -5.83 18.38
N GLY A 28 16.96 -5.04 18.89
CA GLY A 28 17.17 -4.09 19.98
C GLY A 28 18.06 -2.89 19.62
N LEU A 29 18.37 -2.69 18.34
CA LEU A 29 19.24 -1.59 17.87
C LEU A 29 18.45 -0.32 17.57
N ASP A 30 19.16 0.82 17.57
CA ASP A 30 18.57 2.14 17.35
C ASP A 30 17.84 2.26 16.00
N TYR A 31 16.66 2.89 16.04
CA TYR A 31 15.82 3.09 14.86
C TYR A 31 16.53 3.84 13.74
N ASN A 32 17.29 4.90 14.07
CA ASN A 32 17.95 5.73 13.06
C ASN A 32 19.08 4.95 12.37
N MET A 33 19.85 4.18 13.16
CA MET A 33 20.85 3.28 12.62
C MET A 33 20.21 2.28 11.64
N MET A 34 19.10 1.65 12.03
CA MET A 34 18.42 0.67 11.18
C MET A 34 17.82 1.27 9.92
N LEU A 35 17.21 2.46 10.02
CA LEU A 35 16.71 3.20 8.89
C LEU A 35 17.82 3.52 7.89
N LEU A 36 18.94 4.06 8.35
CA LEU A 36 20.05 4.44 7.49
C LEU A 36 20.70 3.23 6.82
N VAL A 37 20.98 2.15 7.57
CA VAL A 37 21.60 0.93 7.04
C VAL A 37 20.71 0.31 5.97
N LEU A 38 19.43 0.07 6.28
CA LEU A 38 18.51 -0.55 5.32
C LEU A 38 18.31 0.34 4.08
N SER A 39 18.25 1.66 4.27
CA SER A 39 18.14 2.61 3.17
C SER A 39 19.36 2.59 2.25
N ILE A 40 20.58 2.54 2.80
CA ILE A 40 21.81 2.49 2.00
C ILE A 40 21.87 1.18 1.20
N VAL A 41 21.56 0.05 1.84
CA VAL A 41 21.53 -1.27 1.17
C VAL A 41 20.55 -1.24 -0.01
N VAL A 42 19.35 -0.71 0.21
CA VAL A 42 18.34 -0.61 -0.83
C VAL A 42 18.74 0.39 -1.92
N ALA A 43 19.34 1.54 -1.58
CA ALA A 43 19.80 2.52 -2.55
C ALA A 43 20.84 1.94 -3.50
N ILE A 44 21.85 1.25 -2.98
CA ILE A 44 22.87 0.55 -3.77
C ILE A 44 22.18 -0.46 -4.69
N TYR A 45 21.29 -1.27 -4.12
CA TYR A 45 20.60 -2.31 -4.87
C TYR A 45 19.77 -1.76 -6.04
N VAL A 46 19.01 -0.69 -5.84
CA VAL A 46 18.14 -0.13 -6.89
C VAL A 46 18.94 0.63 -7.95
N VAL A 47 19.95 1.40 -7.55
CA VAL A 47 20.74 2.21 -8.49
C VAL A 47 21.56 1.36 -9.46
N TYR A 48 22.01 0.18 -9.01
CA TYR A 48 22.86 -0.71 -9.79
C TYR A 48 22.16 -1.99 -10.29
N GLY A 49 21.09 -2.45 -9.62
CA GLY A 49 20.56 -3.81 -9.76
C GLY A 49 19.88 -4.14 -11.08
N GLY A 50 19.22 -3.17 -11.74
CA GLY A 50 18.47 -3.43 -12.98
C GLY A 50 17.26 -4.35 -12.78
N ILE A 51 16.20 -4.15 -13.57
CA ILE A 51 14.88 -4.76 -13.27
C ILE A 51 14.86 -6.30 -13.33
N ILE A 52 15.68 -6.93 -14.19
CA ILE A 52 15.69 -8.39 -14.37
C ILE A 52 16.34 -9.09 -13.17
N ALA A 53 17.49 -8.61 -12.69
CA ALA A 53 18.12 -9.20 -11.50
C ALA A 53 17.22 -9.06 -10.27
N VAL A 54 16.47 -7.97 -10.20
CA VAL A 54 15.46 -7.76 -9.16
C VAL A 54 14.37 -8.82 -9.21
N MET A 55 13.87 -9.17 -10.39
CA MET A 55 12.82 -10.18 -10.50
C MET A 55 13.24 -11.57 -10.02
N TYR A 56 14.50 -11.97 -10.22
CA TYR A 56 15.00 -13.25 -9.72
C TYR A 56 15.14 -13.25 -8.18
N ASN A 57 15.63 -12.14 -7.61
CA ASN A 57 15.69 -12.00 -6.16
C ASN A 57 14.30 -12.02 -5.55
N ASP A 58 13.32 -11.32 -6.14
CA ASP A 58 11.93 -11.32 -5.68
C ASP A 58 11.32 -12.74 -5.63
N ALA A 59 11.64 -13.59 -6.62
CA ALA A 59 11.15 -14.97 -6.64
C ALA A 59 11.72 -15.82 -5.49
N MET A 60 13.01 -15.69 -5.19
CA MET A 60 13.62 -16.32 -4.02
C MET A 60 13.02 -15.78 -2.71
N GLN A 61 12.84 -14.46 -2.64
CA GLN A 61 12.28 -13.75 -1.50
C GLN A 61 10.84 -14.18 -1.20
N ALA A 62 10.03 -14.45 -2.21
CA ALA A 62 8.67 -14.96 -2.06
C ALA A 62 8.62 -16.34 -1.36
N VAL A 63 9.59 -17.22 -1.62
CA VAL A 63 9.69 -18.52 -0.95
C VAL A 63 10.02 -18.35 0.53
N ILE A 64 10.97 -17.46 0.85
CA ILE A 64 11.32 -17.12 2.23
C ILE A 64 10.11 -16.54 2.97
N MET A 65 9.35 -15.67 2.31
CA MET A 65 8.13 -15.09 2.87
C MET A 65 7.08 -16.16 3.20
N LEU A 66 6.82 -17.09 2.28
CA LEU A 66 5.89 -18.19 2.55
C LEU A 66 6.33 -19.03 3.73
N ALA A 67 7.61 -19.40 3.78
CA ALA A 67 8.16 -20.17 4.90
C ALA A 67 7.95 -19.43 6.23
N GLY A 68 8.32 -18.16 6.30
CA GLY A 68 8.13 -17.34 7.51
C GLY A 68 6.67 -17.24 7.93
N MET A 69 5.75 -17.04 6.98
CA MET A 69 4.31 -16.95 7.24
C MET A 69 3.72 -18.28 7.73
N PHE A 70 4.10 -19.41 7.13
CA PHE A 70 3.67 -20.72 7.61
C PHE A 70 4.22 -21.02 9.01
N THR A 71 5.49 -20.68 9.29
CA THR A 71 6.10 -20.90 10.60
C THR A 71 5.37 -20.11 11.69
N ILE A 72 5.15 -18.81 11.51
CA ILE A 72 4.45 -18.01 12.53
C ILE A 72 3.01 -18.50 12.73
N PHE A 73 2.32 -18.90 11.67
CA PHE A 73 0.97 -19.45 11.78
C PHE A 73 0.96 -20.76 12.59
N ALA A 74 1.84 -21.70 12.25
CA ALA A 74 1.93 -22.98 12.93
C ALA A 74 2.27 -22.84 14.42
N VAL A 75 3.18 -21.92 14.78
CA VAL A 75 3.53 -21.65 16.18
C VAL A 75 2.41 -20.95 16.93
N THR A 76 1.73 -20.00 16.29
CA THR A 76 0.58 -19.31 16.89
C THR A 76 -0.53 -20.30 17.25
N VAL A 77 -0.90 -21.18 16.32
CA VAL A 77 -1.91 -22.22 16.55
C VAL A 77 -1.41 -23.28 17.52
N GLY A 78 -0.14 -23.66 17.45
CA GLY A 78 0.46 -24.63 18.39
C GLY A 78 0.53 -24.13 19.83
N THR A 79 0.67 -22.82 20.03
CA THR A 79 0.76 -22.19 21.36
C THR A 79 -0.61 -21.89 21.93
N LEU A 80 -1.51 -21.33 21.13
CA LEU A 80 -2.84 -20.89 21.60
C LEU A 80 -3.92 -21.97 21.49
N GLY A 81 -3.67 -23.05 20.73
CA GLY A 81 -4.66 -24.08 20.41
C GLY A 81 -5.59 -23.70 19.26
N TRP A 82 -6.34 -24.69 18.75
CA TRP A 82 -7.35 -24.47 17.70
C TRP A 82 -8.64 -23.84 18.25
N ASP A 83 -8.90 -23.98 19.54
CA ASP A 83 -9.99 -23.34 20.26
C ASP A 83 -9.74 -21.83 20.48
N ALA A 84 -8.54 -21.34 20.19
CA ALA A 84 -8.19 -19.92 20.22
C ALA A 84 -9.16 -19.03 19.43
N PHE A 85 -9.77 -19.51 18.34
CA PHE A 85 -10.79 -18.76 17.61
C PHE A 85 -12.05 -18.50 18.46
N GLN A 86 -12.46 -19.50 19.25
CA GLN A 86 -13.58 -19.36 20.18
C GLN A 86 -13.18 -18.46 21.35
N GLN A 87 -12.01 -18.68 21.95
CA GLN A 87 -11.51 -17.83 23.03
C GLN A 87 -11.41 -16.35 22.61
N LEU A 88 -10.93 -16.08 21.40
CA LEU A 88 -10.88 -14.72 20.84
C LEU A 88 -12.28 -14.10 20.68
N THR A 89 -13.28 -14.91 20.34
CA THR A 89 -14.69 -14.49 20.32
C THR A 89 -15.17 -14.16 21.74
N ASP A 90 -14.84 -15.00 22.72
CA ASP A 90 -15.27 -14.84 24.11
C ASP A 90 -14.63 -13.61 24.78
N LEU A 91 -13.39 -13.25 24.42
CA LEU A 91 -12.75 -11.99 24.83
C LEU A 91 -13.57 -10.75 24.46
N THR A 92 -14.29 -10.81 23.34
CA THR A 92 -15.19 -9.73 22.91
C THR A 92 -16.37 -9.60 23.85
N VAL A 93 -17.00 -10.73 24.19
CA VAL A 93 -18.22 -10.80 25.00
C VAL A 93 -17.94 -10.42 26.45
N ALA A 94 -16.75 -10.74 26.96
CA ALA A 94 -16.31 -10.38 28.31
C ALA A 94 -16.04 -8.87 28.52
N GLY A 95 -16.18 -8.04 27.48
CA GLY A 95 -15.96 -6.60 27.58
C GLY A 95 -14.48 -6.19 27.62
N ALA A 96 -13.54 -7.13 27.46
CA ALA A 96 -12.11 -6.84 27.35
C ALA A 96 -11.78 -5.95 26.12
N ILE A 97 -12.70 -5.90 25.15
CA ILE A 97 -12.64 -5.01 23.97
C ILE A 97 -13.16 -3.60 24.26
N GLN A 98 -13.91 -3.35 25.34
CA GLN A 98 -14.38 -1.99 25.64
C GLN A 98 -13.27 -1.06 26.17
N GLN A 99 -12.08 -1.59 26.44
CA GLN A 99 -10.91 -0.82 26.91
C GLN A 99 -9.93 -0.45 25.80
N THR A 100 -10.27 -0.70 24.53
CA THR A 100 -9.39 -0.47 23.38
C THR A 100 -9.85 0.71 22.54
N ASN A 101 -8.90 1.34 21.84
CA ASN A 101 -9.11 2.35 20.81
C ASN A 101 -9.83 1.78 19.55
N VAL A 102 -10.83 0.92 19.70
CA VAL A 102 -11.64 0.42 18.59
C VAL A 102 -12.66 1.46 18.19
N LEU A 103 -12.96 1.55 16.90
CA LEU A 103 -13.95 2.52 16.44
C LEU A 103 -15.36 2.04 16.78
N PRO A 104 -16.32 2.97 16.94
CA PRO A 104 -17.72 2.62 17.14
C PRO A 104 -18.20 1.63 16.07
N GLY A 105 -18.95 0.61 16.51
CA GLY A 105 -19.52 -0.45 15.68
C GLY A 105 -18.64 -1.67 15.45
N SER A 106 -17.49 -1.77 16.13
CA SER A 106 -16.78 -3.05 16.25
C SER A 106 -17.61 -4.09 17.00
N ASN A 107 -17.67 -5.30 16.45
CA ASN A 107 -18.40 -6.45 17.03
C ASN A 107 -17.44 -7.55 17.52
N GLY A 108 -16.17 -7.21 17.72
CA GLY A 108 -15.09 -8.16 18.05
C GLY A 108 -14.18 -8.48 16.88
N TRP A 109 -13.28 -9.43 17.09
CA TRP A 109 -12.26 -9.82 16.12
C TRP A 109 -12.73 -10.87 15.11
N THR A 110 -13.77 -11.62 15.44
CA THR A 110 -14.30 -12.75 14.65
C THR A 110 -15.62 -12.44 13.96
N VAL A 111 -16.22 -11.28 14.25
CA VAL A 111 -17.51 -10.85 13.71
C VAL A 111 -17.32 -9.57 12.91
N PHE A 112 -17.98 -9.51 11.74
CA PHE A 112 -17.89 -8.35 10.87
C PHE A 112 -18.44 -7.09 11.58
N PRO A 113 -17.83 -5.91 11.40
CA PRO A 113 -18.30 -4.68 12.02
C PRO A 113 -19.73 -4.33 11.60
N THR A 114 -20.44 -3.62 12.47
CA THR A 114 -21.81 -3.16 12.23
C THR A 114 -21.86 -2.29 10.99
N MET A 115 -22.76 -2.61 10.05
CA MET A 115 -22.84 -1.95 8.75
C MET A 115 -22.93 -0.42 8.88
N PHE A 116 -22.16 0.29 8.06
CA PHE A 116 -22.07 1.77 8.05
C PHE A 116 -21.55 2.43 9.33
N SER A 117 -21.07 1.68 10.30
CA SER A 117 -20.36 2.23 11.45
C SER A 117 -18.97 2.78 11.08
N PRO A 118 -18.36 3.66 11.89
CA PRO A 118 -16.97 4.07 11.75
C PRO A 118 -15.97 2.92 11.53
N GLU A 119 -16.09 1.83 12.28
CA GLU A 119 -15.26 0.64 12.13
C GLU A 119 -15.48 -0.03 10.76
N TRP A 120 -16.74 -0.20 10.38
CA TRP A 120 -17.10 -0.77 9.07
C TRP A 120 -16.54 0.05 7.91
N TRP A 121 -16.63 1.38 7.96
CA TRP A 121 -16.05 2.23 6.92
C TRP A 121 -14.53 2.09 6.88
N THR A 122 -13.85 2.03 8.01
CA THR A 122 -12.40 1.83 8.04
C THR A 122 -12.02 0.48 7.42
N VAL A 123 -12.65 -0.62 7.87
CA VAL A 123 -12.36 -1.97 7.36
C VAL A 123 -12.72 -2.09 5.87
N VAL A 124 -13.93 -1.70 5.49
CA VAL A 124 -14.44 -1.90 4.12
C VAL A 124 -13.86 -0.90 3.16
N SER A 125 -13.98 0.40 3.42
CA SER A 125 -13.55 1.40 2.45
C SER A 125 -12.05 1.58 2.39
N THR A 126 -11.35 1.55 3.53
CA THR A 126 -9.91 1.84 3.56
C THR A 126 -9.08 0.59 3.27
N PHE A 127 -9.34 -0.52 3.98
CA PHE A 127 -8.50 -1.72 3.87
C PHE A 127 -8.96 -2.67 2.76
N ILE A 128 -10.23 -3.07 2.72
CA ILE A 128 -10.71 -4.01 1.68
C ILE A 128 -10.73 -3.33 0.32
N LEU A 129 -11.42 -2.20 0.20
CA LEU A 129 -11.57 -1.52 -1.09
C LEU A 129 -10.33 -0.68 -1.43
N GLY A 130 -9.85 0.19 -0.53
CA GLY A 130 -8.71 1.08 -0.80
C GLY A 130 -7.44 0.34 -1.20
N VAL A 131 -7.06 -0.70 -0.43
CA VAL A 131 -5.90 -1.55 -0.77
C VAL A 131 -6.26 -2.56 -1.87
N GLY A 132 -7.41 -3.25 -1.77
CA GLY A 132 -7.76 -4.32 -2.71
C GLY A 132 -8.00 -3.84 -4.14
N ILE A 133 -8.83 -2.82 -4.36
CA ILE A 133 -9.05 -2.23 -5.69
C ILE A 133 -7.80 -1.46 -6.14
N GLY A 134 -7.15 -0.74 -5.24
CA GLY A 134 -5.93 0.01 -5.54
C GLY A 134 -4.76 -0.85 -5.99
N ALA A 135 -4.71 -2.13 -5.59
CA ALA A 135 -3.73 -3.09 -6.09
C ALA A 135 -3.82 -3.30 -7.62
N LEU A 136 -5.02 -3.18 -8.22
CA LEU A 136 -5.24 -3.39 -9.66
C LEU A 136 -4.54 -2.33 -10.54
N THR A 137 -4.31 -1.15 -9.98
CA THR A 137 -3.79 0.02 -10.71
C THR A 137 -2.34 0.34 -10.42
N GLN A 138 -1.65 -0.51 -9.67
CA GLN A 138 -0.26 -0.29 -9.28
C GLN A 138 0.66 -0.24 -10.51
N PRO A 139 1.31 0.90 -10.80
CA PRO A 139 2.16 1.05 -11.97
C PRO A 139 3.33 0.05 -12.00
N GLN A 140 3.89 -0.26 -10.84
CA GLN A 140 4.98 -1.24 -10.70
C GLN A 140 4.56 -2.66 -11.11
N LEU A 141 3.31 -3.06 -10.85
CA LEU A 141 2.78 -4.35 -11.25
C LEU A 141 2.49 -4.38 -12.76
N ALA A 142 1.92 -3.29 -13.29
CA ALA A 142 1.67 -3.17 -14.72
C ALA A 142 2.96 -3.33 -15.55
N VAL A 143 4.05 -2.68 -15.13
CA VAL A 143 5.37 -2.82 -15.78
C VAL A 143 5.87 -4.28 -15.74
N ARG A 144 5.66 -4.99 -14.63
CA ARG A 144 6.04 -6.41 -14.51
C ARG A 144 5.20 -7.30 -15.42
N PHE A 145 3.90 -7.07 -15.52
CA PHE A 145 3.05 -7.85 -16.43
C PHE A 145 3.42 -7.64 -17.90
N MET A 146 3.81 -6.42 -18.28
CA MET A 146 4.32 -6.13 -19.64
C MET A 146 5.67 -6.80 -19.94
N SER A 147 6.43 -7.20 -18.92
CA SER A 147 7.69 -7.95 -19.08
C SER A 147 7.49 -9.48 -19.17
N SER A 148 6.26 -9.96 -19.02
CA SER A 148 5.95 -11.39 -19.18
C SER A 148 6.26 -11.84 -20.61
N LYS A 149 6.84 -13.03 -20.73
CA LYS A 149 7.23 -13.62 -22.02
C LYS A 149 6.05 -13.80 -22.96
N ASP A 150 4.92 -14.25 -22.44
CA ASP A 150 3.73 -14.60 -23.20
C ASP A 150 2.48 -14.68 -22.29
N SER A 151 1.30 -14.68 -22.92
CA SER A 151 0.01 -14.72 -22.21
C SER A 151 -0.18 -16.01 -21.42
N LYS A 152 0.41 -17.13 -21.85
CA LYS A 152 0.32 -18.41 -21.11
C LYS A 152 1.06 -18.33 -19.79
N SER A 153 2.24 -17.70 -19.77
CA SER A 153 2.99 -17.46 -18.53
C SER A 153 2.21 -16.54 -17.60
N LEU A 154 1.60 -15.47 -18.12
CA LEU A 154 0.77 -14.55 -17.33
C LEU A 154 -0.43 -15.26 -16.68
N ASN A 155 -1.14 -16.11 -17.44
CA ASN A 155 -2.28 -16.87 -16.93
C ASN A 155 -1.87 -17.89 -15.85
N LYS A 156 -0.71 -18.53 -15.98
CA LYS A 156 -0.17 -19.42 -14.93
C LYS A 156 0.21 -18.64 -13.68
N SER A 157 0.86 -17.50 -13.83
CA SER A 157 1.24 -16.62 -12.73
C SER A 157 0.03 -16.12 -11.94
N MET A 158 -1.12 -15.92 -12.59
CA MET A 158 -2.37 -15.55 -11.93
C MET A 158 -2.78 -16.58 -10.86
N VAL A 159 -2.79 -17.88 -11.20
CA VAL A 159 -3.18 -18.93 -10.25
C VAL A 159 -2.22 -19.00 -9.06
N ILE A 160 -0.91 -18.93 -9.32
CA ILE A 160 0.12 -18.91 -8.28
C ILE A 160 -0.07 -17.67 -7.38
N GLY A 161 -0.31 -16.50 -7.97
CA GLY A 161 -0.57 -15.26 -7.25
C GLY A 161 -1.83 -15.33 -6.38
N CYS A 162 -2.91 -15.96 -6.83
CA CYS A 162 -4.13 -16.16 -6.05
C CYS A 162 -3.90 -17.04 -4.82
N VAL A 163 -3.17 -18.14 -4.96
CA VAL A 163 -2.82 -19.00 -3.81
C VAL A 163 -1.89 -18.24 -2.86
N PHE A 164 -0.90 -17.54 -3.40
CA PHE A 164 0.06 -16.77 -2.62
C PHE A 164 -0.63 -15.69 -1.79
N ILE A 165 -1.50 -14.87 -2.40
CA ILE A 165 -2.20 -13.80 -1.68
C ILE A 165 -3.18 -14.36 -0.65
N PHE A 166 -3.86 -15.48 -0.95
CA PHE A 166 -4.73 -16.15 0.01
C PHE A 166 -3.97 -16.58 1.27
N VAL A 167 -2.80 -17.21 1.09
CA VAL A 167 -1.95 -17.66 2.21
C VAL A 167 -1.38 -16.47 2.98
N ILE A 168 -0.72 -15.53 2.30
CA ILE A 168 -0.02 -14.42 2.98
C ILE A 168 -1.02 -13.51 3.72
N VAL A 169 -2.10 -13.09 3.05
CA VAL A 169 -3.10 -12.18 3.65
C VAL A 169 -3.95 -12.93 4.69
N GLY A 170 -4.33 -14.18 4.41
CA GLY A 170 -5.10 -15.00 5.35
C GLY A 170 -4.35 -15.24 6.66
N ILE A 171 -3.06 -15.57 6.59
CA ILE A 171 -2.23 -15.73 7.79
C ILE A 171 -2.05 -14.40 8.51
N ALA A 172 -1.78 -13.30 7.80
CA ALA A 172 -1.58 -11.98 8.42
C ALA A 172 -2.80 -11.54 9.24
N TYR A 173 -4.02 -11.66 8.69
CA TYR A 173 -5.23 -11.30 9.42
C TYR A 173 -5.54 -12.27 10.57
N THR A 174 -5.24 -13.56 10.40
CA THR A 174 -5.47 -14.56 11.45
C THR A 174 -4.51 -14.36 12.63
N VAL A 175 -3.20 -14.34 12.37
CA VAL A 175 -2.17 -14.16 13.39
C VAL A 175 -2.27 -12.77 14.03
N GLY A 176 -2.57 -11.73 13.26
CA GLY A 176 -2.78 -10.40 13.79
C GLY A 176 -3.93 -10.34 14.80
N ALA A 177 -5.06 -10.96 14.49
CA ALA A 177 -6.17 -11.07 15.43
C ALA A 177 -5.79 -11.91 16.67
N MET A 178 -5.19 -13.08 16.47
CA MET A 178 -4.78 -14.00 17.56
C MET A 178 -3.71 -13.41 18.49
N SER A 179 -2.88 -12.46 18.02
CA SER A 179 -1.92 -11.76 18.89
C SER A 179 -2.63 -11.06 20.06
N ASN A 180 -3.86 -10.57 19.89
CA ASN A 180 -4.63 -9.98 20.99
C ASN A 180 -4.94 -11.01 22.09
N LEU A 181 -5.27 -12.25 21.71
CA LEU A 181 -5.50 -13.33 22.67
C LEU A 181 -4.20 -13.71 23.38
N TYR A 182 -3.09 -13.80 22.65
CA TYR A 182 -1.78 -14.06 23.27
C TYR A 182 -1.43 -13.04 24.34
N PHE A 183 -1.43 -11.74 24.00
CA PHE A 183 -1.09 -10.71 24.98
C PHE A 183 -2.08 -10.69 26.16
N PHE A 184 -3.36 -10.99 25.90
CA PHE A 184 -4.34 -11.08 26.98
C PHE A 184 -4.04 -12.24 27.94
N ASN A 185 -3.67 -13.41 27.42
CA ASN A 185 -3.34 -14.58 28.24
C ASN A 185 -2.07 -14.37 29.05
N GLU A 186 -1.04 -13.74 28.46
CA GLU A 186 0.26 -13.55 29.12
C GLU A 186 0.28 -12.32 30.05
N HIS A 187 -0.38 -11.22 29.66
CA HIS A 187 -0.25 -9.92 30.34
C HIS A 187 -1.58 -9.36 30.87
N GLY A 188 -2.70 -10.05 30.65
CA GLY A 188 -4.04 -9.60 31.09
C GLY A 188 -4.63 -8.44 30.29
N VAL A 189 -3.94 -7.98 29.24
CA VAL A 189 -4.35 -6.87 28.36
C VAL A 189 -4.11 -7.24 26.90
N ASN A 190 -4.86 -6.65 25.97
CA ASN A 190 -4.68 -6.95 24.54
C ASN A 190 -3.41 -6.31 23.95
N ALA A 191 -3.17 -6.63 22.68
CA ALA A 191 -1.97 -6.22 21.95
C ALA A 191 -1.75 -4.71 21.90
N ILE A 192 -2.80 -3.90 21.67
CA ILE A 192 -2.66 -2.45 21.52
C ILE A 192 -2.43 -1.73 22.85
N GLN A 193 -2.88 -2.33 23.96
CA GLN A 193 -2.62 -1.83 25.31
C GLN A 193 -1.22 -2.21 25.79
N TRP A 194 -0.78 -3.43 25.49
CA TRP A 194 0.56 -3.89 25.81
C TRP A 194 1.65 -3.16 25.00
N VAL A 195 1.46 -3.07 23.68
CA VAL A 195 2.44 -2.47 22.77
C VAL A 195 2.13 -0.99 22.55
N THR A 196 2.60 -0.16 23.49
CA THR A 196 2.33 1.29 23.49
C THR A 196 3.05 2.08 22.40
N SER A 197 4.03 1.47 21.72
CA SER A 197 4.80 2.11 20.62
C SER A 197 3.97 2.33 19.35
N GLY A 198 2.81 1.68 19.23
CA GLY A 198 1.88 1.79 18.11
C GLY A 198 1.59 0.44 17.46
N THR A 199 0.50 0.38 16.68
CA THR A 199 0.00 -0.86 16.07
C THR A 199 1.04 -1.56 15.19
N ASP A 200 1.91 -0.81 14.51
CA ASP A 200 2.93 -1.34 13.61
C ASP A 200 4.03 -2.14 14.36
N PHE A 201 4.09 -2.04 15.69
CA PHE A 201 5.05 -2.75 16.54
C PHE A 201 4.49 -4.02 17.15
N ILE A 202 3.18 -4.29 17.02
CA ILE A 202 2.52 -5.45 17.63
C ILE A 202 3.12 -6.76 17.16
N ILE A 203 3.20 -6.97 15.84
CA ILE A 203 3.66 -8.24 15.27
C ILE A 203 5.15 -8.49 15.55
N PRO A 204 6.07 -7.51 15.39
CA PRO A 204 7.46 -7.70 15.79
C PRO A 204 7.61 -8.08 17.26
N THR A 205 6.86 -7.42 18.15
CA THR A 205 6.90 -7.69 19.60
C THR A 205 6.33 -9.08 19.91
N PHE A 206 5.18 -9.41 19.31
CA PHE A 206 4.54 -10.72 19.45
C PHE A 206 5.49 -11.86 19.07
N ILE A 207 6.29 -11.68 18.02
CA ILE A 207 7.25 -12.70 17.56
C ILE A 207 8.40 -12.87 18.53
N MET A 208 8.90 -11.78 19.10
CA MET A 208 9.92 -11.87 20.14
C MET A 208 9.42 -12.64 21.36
N GLU A 209 8.17 -12.39 21.77
CA GLU A 209 7.59 -13.01 22.96
C GLU A 209 7.12 -14.45 22.72
N ILE A 210 6.39 -14.74 21.64
CA ILE A 210 5.84 -16.09 21.41
C ILE A 210 6.92 -17.13 21.16
N PHE A 211 8.04 -16.73 20.55
CA PHE A 211 9.18 -17.63 20.34
C PHE A 211 10.13 -17.69 21.54
N HIS A 212 9.89 -16.88 22.58
CA HIS A 212 10.68 -16.94 23.80
C HIS A 212 10.47 -18.30 24.50
N GLY A 213 11.56 -19.01 24.78
CA GLY A 213 11.51 -20.33 25.40
C GLY A 213 11.23 -21.51 24.45
N PHE A 214 11.01 -21.27 23.16
CA PHE A 214 10.98 -22.35 22.17
C PHE A 214 12.38 -22.87 21.85
N THR A 215 12.51 -24.18 21.66
CA THR A 215 13.75 -24.78 21.13
C THR A 215 14.02 -24.21 19.74
N PHE A 216 15.17 -23.54 19.57
CA PHE A 216 15.53 -22.75 18.38
C PHE A 216 14.69 -21.48 18.15
N GLY A 217 14.09 -20.89 19.18
CA GLY A 217 13.34 -19.62 19.12
C GLY A 217 14.10 -18.52 18.37
N ASP A 218 15.37 -18.28 18.72
CA ASP A 218 16.21 -17.27 18.06
C ASP A 218 16.40 -17.51 16.56
N LEU A 219 16.47 -18.77 16.14
CA LEU A 219 16.56 -19.12 14.72
C LEU A 219 15.25 -18.77 14.02
N PHE A 220 14.10 -19.05 14.62
CA PHE A 220 12.80 -18.71 14.04
C PHE A 220 12.57 -17.21 13.96
N VAL A 221 12.93 -16.47 15.02
CA VAL A 221 12.92 -15.00 15.03
C VAL A 221 13.82 -14.46 13.90
N SER A 222 15.02 -15.04 13.74
CA SER A 222 15.95 -14.67 12.66
C SER A 222 15.40 -14.97 11.26
N LEU A 223 14.78 -16.13 11.06
CA LEU A 223 14.13 -16.50 9.80
C LEU A 223 12.97 -15.56 9.47
N PHE A 224 12.18 -15.18 10.47
CA PHE A 224 11.10 -14.22 10.30
C PHE A 224 11.64 -12.83 9.97
N LEU A 225 12.71 -12.40 10.63
CA LEU A 225 13.39 -11.14 10.32
C LEU A 225 13.86 -11.11 8.87
N ILE A 226 14.49 -12.20 8.39
CA ILE A 226 14.91 -12.33 6.99
C ILE A 226 13.69 -12.24 6.06
N SER A 227 12.57 -12.89 6.40
CA SER A 227 11.31 -12.82 5.65
C SER A 227 10.76 -11.39 5.55
N LEU A 228 10.75 -10.62 6.65
CA LEU A 228 10.28 -9.23 6.65
C LEU A 228 11.18 -8.29 5.85
N ILE A 229 12.50 -8.41 6.01
CA ILE A 229 13.46 -7.61 5.24
C ILE A 229 13.32 -7.94 3.77
N SER A 230 13.22 -9.22 3.44
CA SER A 230 12.97 -9.74 2.09
C SER A 230 11.70 -9.11 1.48
N ALA A 231 10.58 -9.12 2.20
CA ALA A 231 9.32 -8.50 1.76
C ALA A 231 9.44 -6.99 1.54
N SER A 232 10.14 -6.30 2.44
CA SER A 232 10.32 -4.85 2.38
C SER A 232 11.23 -4.47 1.21
N VAL A 233 12.37 -5.14 1.05
CA VAL A 233 13.38 -4.84 0.02
C VAL A 233 12.84 -5.11 -1.39
N SER A 234 12.15 -6.23 -1.63
CA SER A 234 11.51 -6.50 -2.94
C SER A 234 10.53 -5.40 -3.31
N THR A 235 9.67 -5.02 -2.37
CA THR A 235 8.63 -4.00 -2.58
C THR A 235 9.24 -2.63 -2.82
N ILE A 236 10.17 -2.18 -1.96
CA ILE A 236 10.84 -0.89 -2.12
C ILE A 236 11.60 -0.84 -3.44
N SER A 237 12.30 -1.91 -3.81
CA SER A 237 13.03 -1.98 -5.08
C SER A 237 12.09 -1.78 -6.29
N ALA A 238 10.96 -2.49 -6.30
CA ALA A 238 9.95 -2.34 -7.35
C ALA A 238 9.42 -0.89 -7.47
N LEU A 239 9.13 -0.27 -6.32
CA LEU A 239 8.63 1.11 -6.26
C LEU A 239 9.68 2.10 -6.73
N MET A 240 10.92 1.99 -6.24
CA MET A 240 12.01 2.90 -6.57
C MET A 240 12.42 2.80 -8.04
N HIS A 241 12.43 1.60 -8.63
CA HIS A 241 12.62 1.46 -10.08
C HIS A 241 11.50 2.12 -10.89
N THR A 242 10.26 2.03 -10.42
CA THR A 242 9.12 2.66 -11.10
C THR A 242 9.15 4.18 -10.96
N ILE A 243 9.54 4.70 -9.80
CA ILE A 243 9.80 6.13 -9.57
C ILE A 243 10.92 6.62 -10.49
N GLY A 244 12.03 5.86 -10.56
CA GLY A 244 13.16 6.15 -11.43
C GLY A 244 12.77 6.22 -12.90
N ALA A 245 11.98 5.25 -13.40
CA ALA A 245 11.45 5.29 -14.76
C ALA A 245 10.51 6.49 -14.97
N ALA A 246 9.57 6.73 -14.06
CA ALA A 246 8.61 7.83 -14.16
C ALA A 246 9.26 9.22 -14.16
N GLY A 247 10.30 9.44 -13.35
CA GLY A 247 10.98 10.73 -13.26
C GLY A 247 12.17 10.85 -14.20
N GLY A 248 13.03 9.84 -14.23
CA GLY A 248 14.26 9.83 -15.00
C GLY A 248 14.09 9.61 -16.49
N TYR A 249 12.98 8.98 -16.91
CA TYR A 249 12.68 8.73 -18.30
C TYR A 249 11.42 9.48 -18.77
N ASP A 250 10.24 9.23 -18.19
CA ASP A 250 9.00 9.84 -18.70
C ASP A 250 9.01 11.36 -18.54
N LEU A 251 9.23 11.86 -17.31
CA LEU A 251 9.20 13.29 -17.02
C LEU A 251 10.38 14.01 -17.71
N TYR A 252 11.57 13.41 -17.71
CA TYR A 252 12.73 13.98 -18.37
C TYR A 252 12.52 14.10 -19.89
N SER A 253 12.04 13.04 -20.54
CA SER A 253 11.72 13.05 -21.98
C SER A 253 10.66 14.10 -22.30
N ALA A 254 9.61 14.22 -21.47
CA ALA A 254 8.58 15.25 -21.64
C ALA A 254 9.12 16.68 -21.51
N ILE A 255 10.01 16.93 -20.53
CA ILE A 255 10.63 18.26 -20.33
C ILE A 255 11.53 18.62 -21.52
N VAL A 256 12.38 17.70 -21.97
CA VAL A 256 13.27 17.94 -23.13
C VAL A 256 12.47 18.15 -24.40
N SER A 257 11.43 17.34 -24.62
CA SER A 257 10.53 17.47 -25.77
C SER A 257 9.88 18.85 -25.80
N ARG A 258 9.35 19.30 -24.65
CA ARG A 258 8.74 20.62 -24.51
C ARG A 258 9.73 21.76 -24.76
N ARG A 259 10.97 21.64 -24.28
CA ARG A 259 12.02 22.66 -24.49
C ARG A 259 12.47 22.77 -25.95
N LYS A 260 12.50 21.64 -26.66
CA LYS A 260 12.94 21.59 -28.07
C LYS A 260 11.79 21.74 -29.07
N GLY A 261 10.54 21.71 -28.62
CA GLY A 261 9.36 21.80 -29.48
C GLY A 261 9.12 20.55 -30.35
N VAL A 262 9.81 19.44 -30.07
CA VAL A 262 9.74 18.19 -30.84
C VAL A 262 9.62 17.03 -29.87
N GLU A 263 8.76 16.06 -30.15
CA GLU A 263 8.61 14.85 -29.34
C GLU A 263 9.90 14.02 -29.38
N MET A 264 10.48 13.76 -28.21
CA MET A 264 11.76 13.08 -28.05
C MET A 264 11.66 11.98 -26.99
N ASP A 265 12.19 10.81 -27.34
CA ASP A 265 12.42 9.68 -26.43
C ASP A 265 13.87 9.74 -25.92
N VAL A 266 14.09 10.28 -24.71
CA VAL A 266 15.44 10.51 -24.17
C VAL A 266 15.77 9.51 -23.07
N LYS A 267 16.50 8.46 -23.45
CA LYS A 267 16.98 7.43 -22.51
C LYS A 267 18.28 7.88 -21.86
N SER A 268 18.20 8.34 -20.60
CA SER A 268 19.37 8.78 -19.83
C SER A 268 19.50 8.01 -18.53
N LEU A 269 20.44 7.05 -18.50
CA LEU A 269 20.76 6.29 -17.30
C LEU A 269 21.28 7.18 -16.15
N PRO A 270 22.16 8.19 -16.38
CA PRO A 270 22.60 9.08 -15.31
C PRO A 270 21.45 9.86 -14.67
N VAL A 271 20.52 10.38 -15.47
CA VAL A 271 19.35 11.12 -14.96
C VAL A 271 18.45 10.21 -14.13
N ASN A 272 18.20 8.99 -14.59
CA ASN A 272 17.45 7.99 -13.83
C ASN A 272 18.09 7.70 -12.46
N ARG A 273 19.41 7.49 -12.43
CA ARG A 273 20.13 7.26 -11.17
C ARG A 273 20.03 8.46 -10.22
N ILE A 274 20.17 9.69 -10.74
CA ILE A 274 20.04 10.92 -9.93
C ILE A 274 18.63 11.03 -9.34
N VAL A 275 17.58 10.87 -10.17
CA VAL A 275 16.19 10.91 -9.71
C VAL A 275 15.93 9.84 -8.64
N THR A 276 16.41 8.62 -8.87
CA THR A 276 16.27 7.52 -7.92
C THR A 276 16.94 7.85 -6.57
N MET A 277 18.16 8.41 -6.59
CA MET A 277 18.87 8.81 -5.37
C MET A 277 18.16 9.95 -4.63
N VAL A 278 17.71 10.99 -5.33
CA VAL A 278 16.94 12.10 -4.73
C VAL A 278 15.66 11.59 -4.10
N MET A 279 14.95 10.70 -4.78
CA MET A 279 13.71 10.10 -4.26
C MET A 279 13.98 9.19 -3.07
N MET A 280 15.11 8.50 -3.02
CA MET A 280 15.50 7.69 -1.85
C MET A 280 15.71 8.57 -0.62
N VAL A 281 16.36 9.73 -0.78
CA VAL A 281 16.50 10.71 0.30
C VAL A 281 15.12 11.20 0.77
N LEU A 282 14.20 11.49 -0.14
CA LEU A 282 12.83 11.88 0.22
C LEU A 282 12.07 10.77 0.95
N VAL A 283 12.25 9.51 0.56
CA VAL A 283 11.66 8.34 1.25
C VAL A 283 12.15 8.28 2.70
N VAL A 284 13.45 8.45 2.94
CA VAL A 284 14.02 8.49 4.30
C VAL A 284 13.46 9.65 5.11
N VAL A 285 13.34 10.84 4.51
CA VAL A 285 12.72 12.00 5.16
C VAL A 285 11.27 11.70 5.55
N TYR A 286 10.49 11.07 4.65
CA TYR A 286 9.12 10.68 4.97
C TYR A 286 9.04 9.66 6.10
N CYS A 287 9.97 8.71 6.23
CA CYS A 287 9.99 7.78 7.37
C CYS A 287 10.06 8.52 8.72
N TYR A 288 10.84 9.60 8.81
CA TYR A 288 10.96 10.43 10.01
C TYR A 288 9.71 11.28 10.30
N LEU A 289 9.02 11.74 9.25
CA LEU A 289 7.80 12.56 9.40
C LEU A 289 6.54 11.73 9.69
N MET A 290 6.57 10.44 9.35
CA MET A 290 5.45 9.53 9.52
C MET A 290 5.16 9.23 11.01
N PRO A 291 3.88 9.19 11.44
CA PRO A 291 3.48 8.63 12.73
C PRO A 291 3.87 7.16 12.89
N SER A 292 3.89 6.63 14.11
CA SER A 292 4.30 5.24 14.39
C SER A 292 3.26 4.17 14.02
N ASP A 293 2.01 4.54 13.75
CA ASP A 293 0.85 3.65 13.47
C ASP A 293 0.24 3.89 12.07
N ILE A 294 1.09 4.20 11.08
CA ILE A 294 0.66 4.76 9.80
C ILE A 294 0.78 3.80 8.62
N ILE A 295 1.48 2.66 8.75
CA ILE A 295 1.89 1.87 7.56
C ILE A 295 0.69 1.43 6.72
N ALA A 296 -0.34 0.86 7.34
CA ALA A 296 -1.54 0.40 6.62
C ALA A 296 -2.33 1.56 5.99
N LYS A 297 -2.43 2.69 6.70
CA LYS A 297 -3.14 3.89 6.23
C LYS A 297 -2.40 4.55 5.05
N ALA A 298 -1.08 4.73 5.15
CA ALA A 298 -0.24 5.28 4.09
C ALA A 298 -0.24 4.39 2.83
N THR A 299 -0.29 3.07 3.03
CA THR A 299 -0.46 2.11 1.94
C THR A 299 -1.80 2.34 1.22
N SER A 300 -2.90 2.46 1.97
CA SER A 300 -4.21 2.74 1.40
C SER A 300 -4.26 4.08 0.65
N VAL A 301 -3.59 5.12 1.15
CA VAL A 301 -3.50 6.43 0.47
C VAL A 301 -2.96 6.32 -0.96
N PHE A 302 -1.84 5.62 -1.12
CA PHE A 302 -1.25 5.43 -2.44
C PHE A 302 -2.13 4.56 -3.33
N MET A 303 -2.55 3.40 -2.81
CA MET A 303 -3.35 2.44 -3.57
C MET A 303 -4.68 3.05 -4.02
N GLY A 304 -5.43 3.64 -3.10
CA GLY A 304 -6.70 4.32 -3.38
C GLY A 304 -6.55 5.48 -4.37
N MET A 305 -5.47 6.27 -4.27
CA MET A 305 -5.23 7.35 -5.23
C MET A 305 -4.98 6.80 -6.63
N THR A 306 -4.15 5.76 -6.76
CA THR A 306 -3.90 5.14 -8.06
C THR A 306 -5.17 4.52 -8.64
N ALA A 307 -6.04 3.92 -7.81
CA ALA A 307 -7.33 3.42 -8.27
C ALA A 307 -8.18 4.57 -8.83
N ALA A 308 -8.40 5.63 -8.04
CA ALA A 308 -9.23 6.75 -8.44
C ALA A 308 -8.70 7.44 -9.70
N ALA A 309 -7.39 7.60 -9.82
CA ALA A 309 -6.78 8.28 -10.95
C ALA A 309 -6.66 7.41 -12.20
N LEU A 310 -6.23 6.15 -12.07
CA LEU A 310 -5.80 5.34 -13.20
C LEU A 310 -6.80 4.27 -13.62
N LEU A 311 -7.66 3.79 -12.71
CA LEU A 311 -8.51 2.63 -13.02
C LEU A 311 -9.46 2.89 -14.20
N PRO A 312 -10.23 4.00 -14.25
CA PRO A 312 -11.12 4.24 -15.38
C PRO A 312 -10.35 4.43 -16.70
N ALA A 313 -9.18 5.07 -16.64
CA ALA A 313 -8.30 5.25 -17.79
C ALA A 313 -7.74 3.92 -18.30
N TYR A 314 -7.33 3.01 -17.42
CA TYR A 314 -6.87 1.67 -17.77
C TYR A 314 -7.98 0.82 -18.38
N VAL A 315 -9.16 0.80 -17.77
CA VAL A 315 -10.33 0.09 -18.30
C VAL A 315 -10.66 0.60 -19.71
N HIS A 316 -10.71 1.92 -19.90
CA HIS A 316 -10.96 2.49 -21.23
C HIS A 316 -9.85 2.16 -22.23
N ALA A 317 -8.58 2.20 -21.82
CA ALA A 317 -7.46 1.88 -22.70
C ALA A 317 -7.43 0.41 -23.14
N LEU A 318 -7.82 -0.51 -22.25
CA LEU A 318 -7.78 -1.96 -22.51
C LEU A 318 -8.99 -2.47 -23.31
N TYR A 319 -10.19 -1.94 -23.05
CA TYR A 319 -11.43 -2.48 -23.61
C TYR A 319 -12.06 -1.62 -24.71
N SER A 320 -11.60 -0.38 -24.93
CA SER A 320 -12.13 0.47 -25.98
C SER A 320 -11.47 0.20 -27.32
N LYS A 321 -12.29 0.10 -28.38
CA LYS A 321 -11.82 0.03 -29.77
C LYS A 321 -11.14 1.32 -30.22
N ASN A 322 -11.54 2.46 -29.64
CA ASN A 322 -11.03 3.80 -29.96
C ASN A 322 -10.69 4.55 -28.66
N PRO A 323 -9.53 4.29 -28.05
CA PRO A 323 -9.09 5.00 -26.85
C PRO A 323 -9.01 6.51 -27.08
N ASN A 324 -9.42 7.32 -26.09
CA ASN A 324 -9.43 8.77 -26.19
C ASN A 324 -8.54 9.36 -25.09
N ARG A 325 -7.43 9.99 -25.49
CA ARG A 325 -6.44 10.56 -24.58
C ARG A 325 -6.99 11.72 -23.73
N GLY A 326 -7.84 12.57 -24.33
CA GLY A 326 -8.43 13.72 -23.62
C GLY A 326 -9.40 13.29 -22.52
N ALA A 327 -10.26 12.32 -22.80
CA ALA A 327 -11.17 11.76 -21.80
C ALA A 327 -10.41 11.07 -20.65
N ALA A 328 -9.35 10.33 -20.96
CA ALA A 328 -8.48 9.73 -19.97
C ALA A 328 -7.78 10.79 -19.10
N PHE A 329 -7.26 11.86 -19.71
CA PHE A 329 -6.64 12.95 -18.97
C PHE A 329 -7.62 13.62 -17.99
N ASN A 330 -8.83 13.95 -18.44
CA ASN A 330 -9.85 14.58 -17.59
C ASN A 330 -10.25 13.68 -16.41
N SER A 331 -10.41 12.37 -16.66
CA SER A 331 -10.69 11.37 -15.62
C SER A 331 -9.56 11.29 -14.59
N VAL A 332 -8.31 11.18 -15.04
CA VAL A 332 -7.13 11.14 -14.15
C VAL A 332 -7.08 12.39 -13.27
N VAL A 333 -7.24 13.58 -13.86
CA VAL A 333 -7.22 14.85 -13.12
C VAL A 333 -8.35 14.92 -12.10
N ALA A 334 -9.58 14.62 -12.49
CA ALA A 334 -10.73 14.65 -11.59
C ALA A 334 -10.57 13.65 -10.43
N GLY A 335 -10.17 12.41 -10.73
CA GLY A 335 -9.92 11.38 -9.72
C GLY A 335 -8.83 11.81 -8.73
N SER A 336 -7.70 12.32 -9.22
CA SER A 336 -6.60 12.79 -8.35
C SER A 336 -7.00 13.97 -7.47
N VAL A 337 -7.70 14.97 -8.01
CA VAL A 337 -8.10 16.17 -7.26
C VAL A 337 -9.11 15.82 -6.18
N VAL A 338 -10.14 15.03 -6.51
CA VAL A 338 -11.16 14.63 -5.53
C VAL A 338 -10.56 13.72 -4.46
N TYR A 339 -9.66 12.80 -4.85
CA TYR A 339 -8.98 11.94 -3.88
C TYR A 339 -8.14 12.76 -2.90
N LEU A 340 -7.31 13.67 -3.41
CA LEU A 340 -6.47 14.53 -2.57
C LEU A 340 -7.30 15.40 -1.64
N PHE A 341 -8.37 16.01 -2.15
CA PHE A 341 -9.26 16.82 -1.32
C PHE A 341 -9.85 15.97 -0.19
N TRP A 342 -10.40 14.80 -0.51
CA TRP A 342 -11.02 13.95 0.50
C TRP A 342 -10.01 13.41 1.52
N ALA A 343 -8.83 12.96 1.07
CA ALA A 343 -7.79 12.44 1.96
C ALA A 343 -7.21 13.52 2.89
N LEU A 344 -7.03 14.75 2.40
CA LEU A 344 -6.39 15.82 3.17
C LEU A 344 -7.36 16.58 4.08
N PHE A 345 -8.64 16.66 3.73
CA PHE A 345 -9.61 17.53 4.39
C PHE A 345 -10.80 16.79 5.01
N VAL A 346 -11.08 15.54 4.65
CA VAL A 346 -12.27 14.82 5.13
C VAL A 346 -11.88 13.58 5.93
N ASN A 347 -10.99 12.74 5.42
CA ASN A 347 -10.62 11.50 6.08
C ASN A 347 -9.62 11.74 7.23
N LYS A 348 -10.01 11.36 8.45
CA LYS A 348 -9.20 11.58 9.66
C LYS A 348 -7.93 10.75 9.67
N GLY A 349 -7.95 9.52 9.16
CA GLY A 349 -6.81 8.61 9.18
C GLY A 349 -5.68 9.06 8.25
N THR A 350 -6.01 9.63 7.10
CA THR A 350 -5.03 10.01 6.08
C THR A 350 -4.57 11.47 6.20
N SER A 351 -5.42 12.36 6.72
CA SER A 351 -5.06 13.75 7.02
C SER A 351 -3.99 13.91 8.11
N ILE A 352 -3.77 12.91 8.98
CA ILE A 352 -2.69 12.95 10.00
C ILE A 352 -1.32 13.01 9.33
N PHE A 353 -1.14 12.28 8.21
CA PHE A 353 0.14 12.17 7.54
C PHE A 353 0.55 13.49 6.87
N LEU A 354 -0.40 14.17 6.23
CA LEU A 354 -0.23 15.51 5.66
C LEU A 354 -1.25 16.45 6.31
N PRO A 355 -0.93 17.06 7.46
CA PRO A 355 -1.87 17.83 8.27
C PRO A 355 -2.20 19.21 7.67
N ILE A 356 -2.45 19.26 6.36
CA ILE A 356 -2.76 20.46 5.58
C ILE A 356 -4.06 21.09 6.08
N CYS A 357 -5.10 20.29 6.36
CA CYS A 357 -6.34 20.82 6.92
C CYS A 357 -6.12 21.48 8.29
N LYS A 358 -5.32 20.86 9.16
CA LYS A 358 -4.96 21.42 10.47
C LYS A 358 -4.18 22.73 10.34
N LEU A 359 -3.24 22.80 9.40
CA LEU A 359 -2.46 24.01 9.14
C LEU A 359 -3.32 25.16 8.61
N LEU A 360 -4.32 24.88 7.78
CA LEU A 360 -5.17 25.90 7.15
C LEU A 360 -6.35 26.32 8.01
N THR A 361 -6.94 25.41 8.79
CA THR A 361 -8.23 25.62 9.48
C THR A 361 -8.16 25.47 11.00
N GLY A 362 -7.03 24.98 11.54
CA GLY A 362 -6.91 24.59 12.95
C GLY A 362 -7.51 23.23 13.28
N ASN A 363 -8.43 22.72 12.45
CA ASN A 363 -9.09 21.42 12.64
C ASN A 363 -8.42 20.32 11.80
N GLN A 364 -8.37 19.10 12.34
CA GLN A 364 -7.77 17.96 11.63
C GLN A 364 -8.52 17.60 10.35
N VAL A 365 -9.85 17.75 10.36
CA VAL A 365 -10.75 17.52 9.22
C VAL A 365 -11.79 18.65 9.18
N LEU A 366 -12.39 18.88 8.01
CA LEU A 366 -13.44 19.88 7.81
C LEU A 366 -14.82 19.43 8.31
N PHE A 367 -15.07 18.12 8.28
CA PHE A 367 -16.36 17.53 8.60
C PHE A 367 -16.19 16.43 9.65
N ASP A 368 -17.05 16.47 10.66
CA ASP A 368 -17.12 15.45 11.72
C ASP A 368 -18.13 14.34 11.39
N GLY A 369 -18.14 13.31 12.24
CA GLY A 369 -19.07 12.18 12.13
C GLY A 369 -18.52 11.05 11.28
N THR A 370 -19.39 10.16 10.80
CA THR A 370 -18.97 8.92 10.13
C THR A 370 -18.19 9.16 8.82
N VAL A 371 -18.41 10.30 8.16
CA VAL A 371 -17.77 10.65 6.89
C VAL A 371 -16.23 10.69 7.00
N MET A 372 -15.69 11.01 8.17
CA MET A 372 -14.24 11.10 8.38
C MET A 372 -13.52 9.74 8.37
N TYR A 373 -14.27 8.63 8.39
CA TYR A 373 -13.74 7.27 8.30
C TYR A 373 -13.88 6.67 6.89
N VAL A 374 -14.56 7.37 5.98
CA VAL A 374 -14.76 6.93 4.61
C VAL A 374 -13.48 7.21 3.81
N ASP A 375 -12.95 6.18 3.18
CA ASP A 375 -11.79 6.32 2.30
C ASP A 375 -12.11 7.21 1.09
N ALA A 376 -11.13 8.03 0.70
CA ALA A 376 -11.24 8.95 -0.42
C ALA A 376 -11.60 8.26 -1.75
N MET A 377 -11.20 6.99 -1.92
CA MET A 377 -11.49 6.21 -3.12
C MET A 377 -12.99 6.03 -3.36
N ILE A 378 -13.81 5.91 -2.30
CA ILE A 378 -15.27 5.68 -2.41
C ILE A 378 -15.94 6.82 -3.17
N VAL A 379 -15.42 8.04 -3.07
CA VAL A 379 -15.95 9.22 -3.76
C VAL A 379 -15.17 9.49 -5.04
N ALA A 380 -13.84 9.45 -4.97
CA ALA A 380 -12.99 9.84 -6.08
C ALA A 380 -13.04 8.90 -7.29
N LEU A 381 -13.15 7.58 -7.06
CA LEU A 381 -13.21 6.61 -8.16
C LEU A 381 -14.50 6.74 -8.99
N PRO A 382 -15.71 6.80 -8.40
CA PRO A 382 -16.93 7.09 -9.15
C PRO A 382 -16.88 8.41 -9.89
N VAL A 383 -16.37 9.48 -9.27
CA VAL A 383 -16.24 10.79 -9.95
C VAL A 383 -15.32 10.67 -11.17
N SER A 384 -14.17 10.02 -11.03
CA SER A 384 -13.26 9.77 -12.15
C SER A 384 -13.92 9.01 -13.29
N ALA A 385 -14.69 7.96 -12.98
CA ALA A 385 -15.44 7.18 -13.98
C ALA A 385 -16.55 7.99 -14.66
N ILE A 386 -17.27 8.82 -13.91
CA ILE A 386 -18.31 9.71 -14.46
C ILE A 386 -17.68 10.74 -15.39
N VAL A 387 -16.57 11.36 -14.99
CA VAL A 387 -15.85 12.35 -15.82
C VAL A 387 -15.31 11.71 -17.10
N MET A 388 -14.81 10.46 -17.03
CA MET A 388 -14.46 9.68 -18.22
C MET A 388 -15.66 9.55 -19.16
N ALA A 389 -16.80 9.06 -18.66
CA ALA A 389 -18.00 8.82 -19.46
C ALA A 389 -18.53 10.11 -20.12
N ILE A 390 -18.60 11.20 -19.38
CA ILE A 390 -19.03 12.51 -19.88
C ILE A 390 -18.06 13.02 -20.95
N SER A 391 -16.76 12.94 -20.70
CA SER A 391 -15.74 13.40 -21.66
C SER A 391 -15.79 12.59 -22.96
N LEU A 392 -16.02 11.28 -22.88
CA LEU A 392 -16.23 10.43 -24.05
C LEU A 392 -17.51 10.78 -24.82
N PHE A 393 -18.60 11.07 -24.11
CA PHE A 393 -19.85 11.49 -24.73
C PHE A 393 -19.68 12.81 -25.49
N ILE A 394 -19.05 13.80 -24.87
CA ILE A 394 -18.75 15.10 -25.51
C ILE A 394 -17.86 14.90 -26.73
N ALA A 395 -16.78 14.12 -26.61
CA ALA A 395 -15.87 13.87 -27.73
C ALA A 395 -16.57 13.20 -28.93
N ARG A 396 -17.48 12.27 -28.68
CA ARG A 396 -18.30 11.63 -29.74
C ARG A 396 -19.22 12.62 -30.43
N LYS A 397 -19.87 13.51 -29.67
CA LYS A 397 -20.79 14.52 -30.20
C LYS A 397 -20.06 15.54 -31.08
N VAL A 398 -18.88 15.98 -30.65
CA VAL A 398 -18.02 16.87 -31.45
C VAL A 398 -17.62 16.17 -32.76
N ALA A 399 -17.14 14.93 -32.69
CA ALA A 399 -16.75 14.16 -33.87
C ALA A 399 -17.90 13.92 -34.87
N SER A 400 -19.14 13.71 -34.38
CA SER A 400 -20.32 13.59 -35.25
C SER A 400 -20.72 14.92 -35.90
N SER A 401 -20.54 16.05 -35.21
CA SER A 401 -20.89 17.38 -35.74
C SER A 401 -19.92 17.91 -36.80
N THR A 402 -18.67 17.44 -36.78
CA THR A 402 -17.63 17.83 -37.76
C THR A 402 -17.68 17.02 -39.07
N LYS A 403 -18.47 15.96 -39.15
CA LYS A 403 -18.73 15.26 -40.42
C LYS A 403 -19.75 16.08 -41.22
N VAL A 404 -19.26 17.02 -42.02
CA VAL A 404 -20.06 17.69 -43.06
C VAL A 404 -20.59 16.60 -44.01
N PRO A 405 -21.89 16.57 -44.34
CA PRO A 405 -22.37 15.66 -45.37
C PRO A 405 -21.72 16.07 -46.70
N VAL A 406 -20.97 15.16 -47.31
CA VAL A 406 -20.56 15.30 -48.70
C VAL A 406 -21.86 15.25 -49.50
N SER A 407 -22.29 16.40 -50.02
CA SER A 407 -23.39 16.48 -50.97
C SER A 407 -23.05 15.62 -52.19
N GLU A 408 -23.89 14.63 -52.47
CA GLU A 408 -23.84 13.82 -53.70
C GLU A 408 -24.01 14.66 -54.97
#